data_AF-A0A850L3F3-F1
#
_entry.id   AF-A0A850L3F3-F1
#
_cell.length_a   1.000
_cell.length_b   1.000
_cell.length_c   1.000
_cell.angle_alpha   90.00
_cell.angle_beta   90.00
_cell.angle_gamma   90.00
#
_symmetry.space_group_name_H-M   'P 1'
#
loop_
_entity.id
_entity.type
_entity.pdbx_description
1 polymer ?
#
loop_
_entity_poly.entity_id
_entity_poly.type
_entity_poly.pdbx_seq_one_letter_code
_entity_poly.pdbx_strand_id
1 'polypeptide(L)' 'MISAQKIDDLAKKLSESVPQQFKTAKDEFNKQFKEVLQSQLAKLDLVTREEFDAQTKVLERTREKLEALEKKVAELEA' A
#
# COMPACT_ATOMS: atom_id res chain seq x y z
N MET A 1 1.96 1.35 -4.15
CA MET A 1 2.11 1.88 -2.78
C MET A 1 0.89 2.69 -2.40
N ILE A 2 0.51 2.68 -1.13
CA ILE A 2 -0.36 3.74 -0.62
C ILE A 2 0.41 5.05 -0.81
N SER A 3 -0.11 5.93 -1.67
CA SER A 3 0.44 7.27 -1.85
C SER A 3 -0.06 8.18 -0.72
N ALA A 4 0.74 9.19 -0.38
CA ALA A 4 0.35 10.22 0.58
C ALA A 4 -1.04 10.82 0.24
N GLN A 5 -1.32 11.03 -1.05
CA GLN A 5 -2.63 11.49 -1.54
C GLN A 5 -3.81 10.59 -1.14
N LYS A 6 -3.64 9.25 -1.14
CA LYS A 6 -4.71 8.34 -0.70
C LYS A 6 -4.95 8.40 0.80
N ILE A 7 -3.90 8.67 1.58
CA ILE A 7 -4.00 8.90 3.03
C ILE A 7 -4.68 10.24 3.30
N ASP A 8 -4.34 11.28 2.54
CA ASP A 8 -4.95 12.61 2.64
C ASP A 8 -6.43 12.60 2.28
N ASP A 9 -6.82 11.86 1.23
CA ASP A 9 -8.22 11.70 0.83
C ASP A 9 -9.03 10.90 1.86
N LEU A 10 -8.41 9.87 2.47
CA LEU A 10 -9.01 9.15 3.61
C LEU A 10 -9.16 10.08 4.82
N ALA A 11 -8.13 10.85 5.15
CA ALA A 11 -8.15 11.79 6.26
C ALA A 11 -9.21 12.89 6.05
N LYS A 12 -9.39 13.40 4.82
CA LYS A 12 -10.45 14.36 4.48
C LYS A 12 -11.85 13.77 4.61
N LYS A 13 -12.12 12.63 3.96
CA LYS A 13 -13.44 11.97 4.05
C LYS A 13 -13.81 11.61 5.48
N LEU A 14 -12.83 11.21 6.28
CA LEU A 14 -13.05 10.92 7.69
C LEU A 14 -13.27 12.20 8.52
N SER A 15 -12.55 13.28 8.24
CA SER A 15 -12.74 14.58 8.92
C SER A 15 -14.12 15.19 8.64
N GLU A 16 -14.66 14.95 7.44
CA GLU A 16 -15.99 15.39 7.02
C GLU A 16 -17.13 14.57 7.65
N SER A 17 -16.84 13.36 8.14
CA SER A 17 -17.81 12.48 8.79
C SER A 17 -17.83 12.60 10.33
N VAL A 18 -17.06 13.54 10.90
CA VAL A 18 -17.03 13.80 12.35
C VAL A 18 -18.20 14.71 12.77
N PRO A 19 -19.10 14.25 13.65
CA PRO A 19 -20.19 15.09 14.15
C PRO A 19 -19.68 16.30 14.95
N GLN A 20 -20.32 17.46 14.79
CA GLN A 20 -19.93 18.73 15.45
C GLN A 20 -19.75 18.59 16.97
N GLN A 21 -20.48 17.67 17.62
CA GLN A 21 -20.47 17.43 19.07
C GLN A 21 -19.11 16.91 19.60
N PHE A 22 -18.26 16.33 18.75
CA PHE A 22 -16.97 15.76 19.15
C PHE A 22 -15.78 16.71 18.96
N LYS A 23 -15.99 17.92 18.40
CA LYS A 23 -14.91 18.91 18.19
C LYS A 23 -14.30 19.47 19.47
N THR A 24 -15.04 19.43 20.59
CA THR A 24 -14.60 19.92 21.92
C THR A 24 -13.75 18.91 22.70
N ALA A 25 -13.80 17.61 22.37
CA ALA A 25 -13.00 16.55 22.97
C ALA A 25 -11.87 16.09 22.02
N LYS A 26 -11.08 17.07 21.57
CA LYS A 26 -10.10 16.91 20.48
C LYS A 26 -9.10 15.76 20.70
N ASP A 27 -8.67 15.54 21.94
CA ASP A 27 -7.65 14.52 22.25
C ASP A 27 -8.23 13.09 22.26
N GLU A 28 -9.43 12.90 22.83
CA GLU A 28 -10.16 11.63 22.78
C GLU A 28 -10.49 11.26 21.32
N PHE A 29 -10.93 12.25 20.54
CA PHE A 29 -11.22 12.09 19.13
C PHE A 29 -9.98 11.70 18.31
N ASN A 30 -8.83 12.36 18.54
CA ASN A 30 -7.58 12.01 17.86
C ASN A 30 -7.14 10.57 18.14
N LYS A 31 -7.30 10.11 19.39
CA LYS A 31 -6.97 8.73 19.77
C LYS A 31 -7.88 7.73 19.07
N GLN A 32 -9.18 7.94 19.14
CA GLN A 32 -10.17 7.06 18.51
C GLN A 32 -10.04 7.05 16.97
N PHE A 33 -9.71 8.20 16.40
CA PHE A 33 -9.41 8.34 14.97
C PHE A 33 -8.18 7.53 14.55
N LYS A 34 -7.08 7.61 15.32
CA LYS A 34 -5.86 6.84 15.05
C LYS A 34 -6.13 5.34 15.11
N GLU A 35 -6.91 4.87 16.07
CA GLU A 35 -7.31 3.46 16.20
C GLU A 35 -8.16 3.00 15.01
N VAL A 36 -9.15 3.78 14.59
CA VAL A 36 -9.96 3.48 13.40
C VAL A 36 -9.09 3.43 12.15
N LEU A 37 -8.20 4.41 11.95
CA LEU A 37 -7.33 4.46 10.78
C LEU A 37 -6.34 3.28 10.74
N GLN A 38 -5.76 2.91 11.89
CA GLN A 38 -4.94 1.71 12.01
C GLN A 38 -5.75 0.44 11.71
N SER A 39 -6.99 0.32 12.20
CA SER A 39 -7.84 -0.84 11.94
C SER A 39 -8.24 -0.97 10.47
N GLN A 40 -8.46 0.16 9.78
CA GLN A 40 -8.82 0.19 8.37
C GLN A 40 -7.61 -0.06 7.47
N LEU A 41 -6.43 0.46 7.82
CA LEU A 41 -5.19 0.12 7.13
C LEU A 41 -4.82 -1.35 7.31
N ALA A 42 -5.07 -1.94 8.48
CA ALA A 42 -4.84 -3.37 8.71
C ALA A 42 -5.78 -4.29 7.91
N LYS A 43 -6.95 -3.79 7.48
CA LYS A 43 -7.88 -4.52 6.59
C LYS A 43 -7.53 -4.40 5.12
N LEU A 44 -6.70 -3.44 4.74
CA LEU A 44 -6.08 -3.43 3.44
C LEU A 44 -4.93 -4.44 3.56
N ASP A 45 -4.85 -5.45 2.70
CA ASP A 45 -3.78 -6.46 2.71
C ASP A 45 -2.43 -5.80 2.34
N LEU A 46 -1.91 -4.96 3.24
CA LEU A 46 -0.73 -4.15 3.04
C LEU A 46 0.49 -4.99 3.36
N VAL A 47 1.34 -5.16 2.35
CA VAL A 47 2.70 -5.66 2.54
C VAL A 47 3.60 -4.54 3.03
N THR A 48 4.59 -4.90 3.83
CA THR A 48 5.62 -3.96 4.26
C THR A 48 6.43 -3.48 3.05
N ARG A 49 7.10 -2.32 3.22
CA ARG A 49 7.97 -1.80 2.16
C ARG A 49 9.09 -2.78 1.81
N GLU A 50 9.65 -3.45 2.81
CA GLU A 50 10.72 -4.43 2.65
C GLU A 50 10.26 -5.66 1.86
N GLU A 51 9.07 -6.19 2.16
CA GLU A 51 8.47 -7.29 1.40
C GLU A 51 8.19 -6.90 -0.06
N PHE A 52 7.66 -5.69 -0.28
CA PHE A 52 7.44 -5.17 -1.63
C PHE A 52 8.75 -5.07 -2.43
N ASP A 53 9.79 -4.50 -1.83
CA ASP A 53 11.09 -4.33 -2.49
C ASP A 53 11.75 -5.71 -2.73
N ALA A 54 11.58 -6.67 -1.82
CA ALA A 54 12.03 -8.05 -2.02
C ALA A 54 11.33 -8.72 -3.21
N GLN A 55 10.00 -8.61 -3.31
CA GLN A 55 9.24 -9.17 -4.43
C GLN A 55 9.62 -8.52 -5.77
N THR A 56 9.88 -7.20 -5.77
CA THR A 56 10.35 -6.47 -6.95
C THR A 56 11.67 -7.05 -7.48
N LYS A 57 12.63 -7.33 -6.60
CA LYS A 57 13.91 -7.97 -6.98
C LYS A 57 13.73 -9.39 -7.52
N VAL A 58 12.78 -10.16 -6.99
CA VAL A 58 12.47 -11.49 -7.52
C VAL A 58 11.91 -11.38 -8.94
N LEU A 59 11.01 -10.44 -9.19
CA LEU A 59 10.44 -10.19 -10.51
C LEU A 59 11.50 -9.76 -11.52
N GLU A 60 12.41 -8.85 -11.16
CA GLU A 60 13.52 -8.43 -12.01
C GLU A 60 14.38 -9.62 -12.46
N ARG A 61 14.84 -10.44 -11.50
CA ARG A 61 15.63 -11.65 -11.79
C ARG A 61 14.87 -12.66 -12.64
N THR A 62 13.55 -12.74 -12.47
CA THR A 62 12.71 -13.66 -13.23
C THR A 62 12.59 -13.20 -14.68
N ARG A 63 12.45 -11.89 -14.93
CA ARG A 63 12.47 -11.32 -16.29
C ARG A 63 13.79 -11.56 -16.99
N GLU A 64 14.92 -11.31 -16.32
CA GLU A 64 16.25 -11.58 -16.88
C GLU A 64 16.40 -13.04 -17.30
N LYS A 65 15.97 -13.98 -16.45
CA LYS A 65 16.00 -15.41 -16.76
C LYS A 65 15.06 -15.79 -17.89
N LEU A 66 13.88 -15.18 -17.93
CA LEU A 66 12.89 -15.41 -18.99
C LEU A 66 13.45 -14.98 -20.34
N GLU A 67 13.99 -13.76 -20.44
CA GLU A 67 14.62 -13.25 -21.67
C GLU A 67 15.80 -14.13 -22.12
N ALA A 68 16.60 -14.62 -21.19
CA ALA A 68 17.70 -15.54 -21.50
C ALA A 68 17.21 -16.89 -22.05
N LEU A 69 16.09 -17.41 -21.52
CA LEU A 69 15.48 -18.64 -22.03
C LEU A 69 14.82 -18.42 -23.39
N GLU A 70 14.11 -17.31 -23.58
CA GLU A 70 13.51 -16.94 -24.86
C GLU A 70 14.56 -16.87 -25.98
N LYS A 71 15.73 -16.27 -25.70
CA LYS A 71 16.86 -16.26 -26.65
C LYS A 71 17.35 -17.66 -26.99
N LYS A 72 17.53 -18.52 -26.00
CA LYS A 72 17.96 -19.91 -26.22
C LYS A 72 16.96 -20.70 -27.05
N VAL A 73 15.66 -20.50 -26.82
CA VAL A 73 14.61 -21.14 -27.62
C VAL A 73 14.67 -20.64 -29.05
N ALA A 74 14.77 -19.33 -29.27
CA ALA A 74 14.88 -18.75 -30.60
C ALA A 74 16.12 -19.25 -31.38
N GLU A 75 17.25 -19.45 -30.69
CA GLU A 75 18.47 -20.05 -31.28
C GLU A 75 18.28 -21.52 -31.69
N LEU A 76 17.44 -22.28 -30.97
CA LEU A 76 17.16 -23.69 -31.24
C LEU A 76 16.07 -23.90 -32.28
N GLU A 77 15.19 -22.92 -32.47
CA GLU A 77 14.10 -22.94 -33.46
C GLU A 77 14.50 -22.36 -34.84
N ALA A 78 15.70 -21.76 -34.95
CA ALA A 78 16.27 -21.22 -36.19
C ALA A 78 17.01 -22.29 -37.01
#